data_AF-A0A1F6I1X4-F1
#
_entry.id   AF-A0A1F6I1X4-F1
#
_cell.length_a   1.000
_cell.length_b   1.000
_cell.length_c   1.000
_cell.angle_alpha   90.00
_cell.angle_beta   90.00
_cell.angle_gamma   90.00
#
_symmetry.space_group_name_H-M   'P 1'
#
loop_
_entity.id
_entity.type
_entity.pdbx_description
1 polymer ?
#
loop_
_entity_poly.entity_id
_entity_poly.type
_entity_poly.pdbx_seq_one_letter_code
_entity_poly.pdbx_strand_id
1 'polypeptide(L)'
;MFQPRYTISDRLLANIKRVNALVNELNNRRFPHVVLLEFEKAARAVSTYASTSIEGNPLPLTEVKKILKSKPAYIRDSEKEVLNYNQALQDLNQKLKKGQMRLSLDLILRIQKQITEGLLPKFESGN
;
A
#
# COMPACT_ATOMS: atom_id res chain seq x y z
N MET A 1 18.64 -2.68 -22.74
CA MET A 1 17.74 -1.87 -21.87
C MET A 1 16.31 -2.21 -22.26
N PHE A 2 15.42 -2.49 -21.29
CA PHE A 2 14.02 -2.84 -21.57
C PHE A 2 13.30 -1.64 -22.22
N GLN A 3 12.73 -1.83 -23.41
CA GLN A 3 12.00 -0.79 -24.16
C GLN A 3 10.57 -1.29 -24.44
N PRO A 4 9.68 -1.19 -23.44
CA PRO A 4 8.30 -1.62 -23.61
C PRO A 4 7.61 -0.78 -24.68
N ARG A 5 6.86 -1.44 -25.57
CA ARG A 5 6.00 -0.77 -26.55
C ARG A 5 4.59 -0.70 -25.98
N TYR A 6 4.09 0.51 -25.79
CA TYR A 6 2.73 0.75 -25.30
C TYR A 6 1.82 1.16 -26.46
N THR A 7 0.58 0.65 -26.44
CA THR A 7 -0.45 1.01 -27.42
C THR A 7 -1.69 1.49 -26.68
N ILE A 8 -2.20 2.67 -27.04
CA ILE A 8 -3.47 3.18 -26.54
C ILE A 8 -4.58 2.65 -27.43
N SER A 9 -5.30 1.62 -26.97
CA SER A 9 -6.52 1.17 -27.62
C SER A 9 -7.72 2.01 -27.20
N ASP A 10 -8.80 1.98 -27.98
CA ASP A 10 -10.05 2.66 -27.63
C ASP A 10 -10.60 2.22 -26.27
N ARG A 11 -10.48 0.93 -25.95
CA ARG A 11 -10.87 0.39 -24.65
C ARG A 11 -10.02 0.97 -23.52
N LEU A 12 -8.70 1.05 -23.70
CA LEU A 12 -7.82 1.64 -22.69
C LEU A 12 -8.15 3.13 -22.48
N LEU A 13 -8.33 3.87 -23.57
CA LEU A 13 -8.71 5.28 -23.51
C LEU A 13 -10.06 5.49 -22.82
N ALA A 14 -11.06 4.68 -23.14
CA ALA A 14 -12.38 4.72 -22.50
C ALA A 14 -12.29 4.46 -20.98
N ASN A 15 -11.48 3.46 -20.58
CA ASN A 15 -11.25 3.16 -19.17
C ASN A 15 -10.54 4.29 -18.44
N ILE A 16 -9.49 4.89 -19.03
CA ILE A 16 -8.78 6.04 -18.45
C ILE A 16 -9.76 7.20 -18.23
N LYS A 17 -10.59 7.52 -19.23
CA LYS A 17 -11.60 8.58 -19.12
C LYS A 17 -12.60 8.31 -18.00
N ARG A 18 -13.12 7.07 -17.92
CA ARG A 18 -14.06 6.67 -16.87
C ARG A 18 -13.46 6.76 -15.47
N VAL A 19 -12.23 6.26 -15.29
CA VAL A 19 -11.52 6.34 -14.00
C VAL A 19 -11.31 7.81 -13.61
N ASN A 20 -10.86 8.65 -14.54
CA ASN A 20 -10.65 10.07 -14.26
C ASN A 20 -11.95 10.80 -13.88
N ALA A 21 -13.07 10.51 -14.55
CA ALA A 21 -14.37 11.08 -14.21
C ALA A 21 -14.79 10.71 -12.78
N LEU A 22 -14.67 9.43 -12.41
CA LEU A 22 -15.00 8.93 -11.07
C LEU A 22 -14.09 9.52 -9.99
N VAL A 23 -12.77 9.60 -10.25
CA VAL A 23 -11.81 10.19 -9.30
C VAL A 23 -12.11 11.67 -9.08
N ASN A 24 -12.40 12.43 -10.13
CA ASN A 24 -12.77 13.85 -10.01
C ASN A 24 -14.08 14.02 -9.24
N GLU A 25 -15.09 13.19 -9.51
CA GLU A 25 -16.35 13.23 -8.76
C GLU A 25 -16.12 12.97 -7.27
N LEU A 26 -15.32 11.97 -6.92
CA LEU A 26 -15.02 11.62 -5.53
C LEU A 26 -14.20 12.71 -4.82
N ASN A 27 -13.17 13.26 -5.48
CA ASN A 27 -12.29 14.27 -4.91
C ASN A 27 -12.99 15.62 -4.69
N ASN A 28 -14.06 15.91 -5.42
CA ASN A 28 -14.85 17.13 -5.27
C ASN A 28 -15.86 17.06 -4.11
N ARG A 29 -16.08 15.88 -3.51
CA ARG A 29 -16.97 15.72 -2.34
C ARG A 29 -16.26 16.23 -1.08
N ARG A 30 -17.04 16.87 -0.19
CA ARG A 30 -16.55 17.32 1.11
C ARG A 30 -17.07 16.42 2.22
N PHE A 31 -16.18 16.01 3.10
CA PHE A 31 -16.49 15.20 4.28
C PHE A 31 -15.86 15.84 5.53
N PRO A 32 -16.48 15.67 6.71
CA PRO A 32 -15.83 16.01 7.97
C PRO A 32 -14.47 15.29 8.11
N HIS A 33 -13.50 15.94 8.75
CA HIS A 33 -12.16 15.38 8.90
C HIS A 33 -12.15 13.99 9.57
N VAL A 34 -12.99 13.81 10.59
CA VAL A 34 -13.14 12.52 11.28
C VAL A 34 -13.60 11.39 10.35
N VAL A 35 -14.48 11.69 9.38
CA VAL A 35 -14.94 10.70 8.39
C VAL A 35 -13.81 10.34 7.44
N LEU A 36 -13.02 11.33 6.99
CA LEU A 36 -11.86 11.09 6.14
C LEU A 36 -10.80 10.21 6.81
N LEU A 37 -10.55 10.42 8.11
CA LEU A 37 -9.63 9.59 8.89
C LEU A 37 -10.12 8.13 8.95
N GLU A 38 -11.42 7.90 9.14
CA GLU A 38 -11.98 6.55 9.15
C GLU A 38 -11.92 5.90 7.76
N PHE A 39 -12.16 6.64 6.68
CA PHE A 39 -11.96 6.16 5.31
C PHE A 39 -10.49 5.78 5.05
N GLU A 40 -9.53 6.60 5.46
CA GLU A 40 -8.09 6.31 5.28
C GLU A 40 -7.66 5.08 6.10
N LYS A 41 -8.20 4.89 7.31
CA LYS A 41 -7.97 3.67 8.11
C LYS A 41 -8.56 2.43 7.43
N ALA A 42 -9.81 2.50 6.97
CA ALA A 42 -10.47 1.39 6.30
C ALA A 42 -9.76 1.01 4.99
N ALA A 43 -9.40 2.00 4.17
CA ALA A 43 -8.68 1.80 2.92
C ALA A 43 -7.31 1.16 3.15
N ARG A 44 -6.55 1.60 4.16
CA ARG A 44 -5.26 0.99 4.52
C ARG A 44 -5.42 -0.46 4.96
N ALA A 45 -6.43 -0.79 5.76
CA ALA A 45 -6.68 -2.17 6.18
C ALA A 45 -7.02 -3.08 4.99
N VAL A 46 -7.86 -2.59 4.07
CA VAL A 46 -8.21 -3.33 2.84
C VAL A 46 -7.00 -3.50 1.93
N SER A 47 -6.22 -2.44 1.72
CA SER A 47 -5.01 -2.49 0.89
C SER A 47 -3.99 -3.47 1.45
N THR A 48 -3.73 -3.41 2.76
CA THR A 48 -2.79 -4.30 3.45
C THR A 48 -3.23 -5.75 3.31
N TYR A 49 -4.49 -6.05 3.66
CA TYR A 49 -5.05 -7.40 3.54
C TYR A 49 -4.93 -7.93 2.11
N ALA A 50 -5.37 -7.15 1.11
CA ALA A 50 -5.36 -7.61 -0.27
C ALA A 50 -3.94 -7.90 -0.76
N SER A 51 -2.98 -7.02 -0.47
CA SER A 51 -1.60 -7.21 -0.91
C SER A 51 -0.93 -8.40 -0.24
N THR A 52 -1.02 -8.54 1.09
CA THR A 52 -0.41 -9.70 1.78
C THR A 52 -1.15 -11.01 1.45
N SER A 53 -2.47 -10.97 1.23
CA SER A 53 -3.25 -12.16 0.86
C SER A 53 -2.90 -12.68 -0.54
N ILE A 54 -2.59 -11.81 -1.50
CA ILE A 54 -2.12 -12.22 -2.84
C ILE A 54 -0.78 -12.98 -2.73
N GLU A 55 0.07 -12.61 -1.79
CA GLU A 55 1.35 -13.28 -1.50
C GLU A 55 1.21 -14.51 -0.58
N GLY A 56 -0.03 -14.89 -0.21
CA GLY A 56 -0.31 -16.11 0.53
C GLY A 56 -0.43 -15.95 2.05
N ASN A 57 -0.46 -14.72 2.58
CA ASN A 57 -0.71 -14.50 4.01
C ASN A 57 -2.11 -15.01 4.41
N PRO A 58 -2.24 -15.87 5.44
CA PRO A 58 -3.49 -16.56 5.75
C PRO A 58 -4.48 -15.72 6.58
N LEU A 59 -4.10 -14.51 7.00
CA LEU A 59 -4.91 -13.72 7.93
C LEU A 59 -6.14 -13.13 7.24
N PRO A 60 -7.36 -13.36 7.76
CA PRO A 60 -8.55 -12.72 7.22
C PRO A 60 -8.56 -11.22 7.51
N LEU A 61 -9.33 -10.45 6.71
CA LEU A 61 -9.44 -8.99 6.86
C LEU A 61 -9.83 -8.55 8.28
N THR A 62 -10.63 -9.35 9.00
CA THR A 62 -11.02 -9.08 10.40
C THR A 62 -9.81 -9.08 11.34
N GLU A 63 -8.92 -10.05 11.21
CA GLU A 63 -7.69 -10.12 12.01
C GLU A 63 -6.70 -9.03 11.59
N VAL A 64 -6.56 -8.75 10.28
CA VAL A 64 -5.76 -7.61 9.80
C VAL A 64 -6.22 -6.30 10.46
N LYS A 65 -7.53 -6.01 10.42
CA LYS A 65 -8.09 -4.81 11.07
C LYS A 65 -7.78 -4.75 12.57
N LYS A 66 -7.85 -5.88 13.26
CA LYS A 66 -7.56 -5.99 14.71
C LYS A 66 -6.08 -5.72 15.00
N ILE A 67 -5.17 -6.35 14.25
CA ILE A 67 -3.72 -6.17 14.37
C ILE A 67 -3.33 -4.70 14.15
N LEU A 68 -3.89 -4.06 13.12
CA LEU A 68 -3.61 -2.65 12.82
C LEU A 68 -4.15 -1.69 13.89
N LYS A 69 -5.16 -2.08 14.68
CA LYS A 69 -5.75 -1.25 15.74
C LYS A 69 -5.00 -1.36 17.07
N SER A 70 -4.59 -2.55 17.48
CA SER A 70 -4.15 -2.81 18.85
C SER A 70 -2.89 -3.67 18.97
N LYS A 71 -2.03 -3.68 17.93
CA LYS A 71 -0.73 -4.37 17.80
C LYS A 71 -0.46 -5.47 18.87
N PRO A 72 -0.48 -6.76 18.49
CA PRO A 72 -0.28 -7.87 19.43
C PRO A 72 1.01 -7.75 20.26
N ALA A 73 0.99 -8.25 21.49
CA ALA A 73 2.18 -8.32 22.35
C ALA A 73 3.24 -9.29 21.81
N TYR A 74 2.80 -10.40 21.21
CA TYR A 74 3.64 -11.38 20.52
C TYR A 74 3.23 -11.43 19.06
N ILE A 75 4.20 -11.23 18.16
CA ILE A 75 3.96 -11.05 16.73
C ILE A 75 4.54 -12.24 15.97
N ARG A 76 3.67 -13.02 15.32
CA ARG A 76 4.03 -14.09 14.39
C ARG A 76 4.45 -13.50 13.04
N ASP A 77 5.11 -14.29 12.20
CA ASP A 77 5.59 -13.79 10.90
C ASP A 77 4.46 -13.31 9.99
N SER A 78 3.31 -13.99 9.93
CA SER A 78 2.15 -13.50 9.17
C SER A 78 1.62 -12.15 9.68
N GLU A 79 1.69 -11.91 10.99
CA GLU A 79 1.24 -10.63 11.58
C GLU A 79 2.29 -9.55 11.35
N LYS A 80 3.57 -9.91 11.39
CA LYS A 80 4.71 -9.04 11.12
C LYS A 80 4.67 -8.55 9.67
N GLU A 81 4.39 -9.42 8.71
CA GLU A 81 4.21 -9.06 7.30
C GLU A 81 3.12 -8.00 7.10
N VAL A 82 1.95 -8.20 7.73
CA VAL A 82 0.84 -7.24 7.73
C VAL A 82 1.26 -5.88 8.32
N LEU A 83 1.97 -5.90 9.45
CA LEU A 83 2.44 -4.69 10.11
C LEU A 83 3.50 -3.95 9.28
N ASN A 84 4.47 -4.68 8.73
CA ASN A 84 5.55 -4.16 7.90
C ASN A 84 5.00 -3.52 6.63
N TYR A 85 4.11 -4.21 5.91
CA TYR A 85 3.47 -3.67 4.71
C TYR A 85 2.69 -2.39 5.01
N ASN A 86 1.84 -2.41 6.04
CA ASN A 86 1.05 -1.24 6.41
C ASN A 86 1.93 -0.06 6.84
N GLN A 87 3.05 -0.31 7.52
CA GLN A 87 4.02 0.73 7.87
C GLN A 87 4.69 1.32 6.62
N ALA A 88 5.14 0.48 5.70
CA ALA A 88 5.72 0.93 4.43
C ALA A 88 4.74 1.79 3.63
N LEU A 89 3.47 1.38 3.56
CA LEU A 89 2.40 2.13 2.90
C LEU A 89 2.18 3.51 3.56
N GLN A 90 2.19 3.58 4.90
CA GLN A 90 2.06 4.84 5.62
C GLN A 90 3.23 5.78 5.38
N ASP A 91 4.46 5.27 5.48
CA ASP A 91 5.66 6.07 5.30
C ASP A 91 5.76 6.61 3.88
N LEU A 92 5.40 5.77 2.89
CA LEU A 92 5.32 6.16 1.48
C LEU A 92 4.30 7.28 1.27
N ASN A 93 3.08 7.14 1.82
CA ASN A 93 2.05 8.17 1.73
C ASN A 93 2.47 9.49 2.39
N GLN A 94 3.14 9.45 3.55
CA GLN A 94 3.65 10.65 4.21
C GLN A 94 4.74 11.35 3.39
N LYS A 95 5.68 10.60 2.82
CA LYS A 95 6.75 11.15 1.97
C LYS A 95 6.19 11.74 0.67
N LEU A 96 5.17 11.12 0.07
CA LEU A 96 4.47 11.64 -1.10
C LEU A 96 3.77 12.97 -0.81
N LYS A 97 3.07 13.07 0.34
CA LYS A 97 2.42 14.32 0.78
C LYS A 97 3.41 15.47 0.97
N LYS A 98 4.68 15.17 1.28
CA LYS A 98 5.76 16.17 1.41
C LYS A 98 6.39 16.59 0.07
N GLY A 99 6.04 15.93 -1.05
CA GLY A 99 6.58 16.24 -2.38
C GLY A 99 8.05 15.88 -2.60
N GLN A 100 8.65 15.10 -1.70
CA GLN A 100 10.10 14.86 -1.65
C GLN A 100 10.55 13.56 -2.34
N MET A 101 9.67 12.90 -3.10
CA MET A 101 9.94 11.55 -3.59
C MET A 101 10.20 11.52 -5.10
N ARG A 102 11.28 10.85 -5.49
CA ARG A 102 11.55 10.42 -6.87
C ARG A 102 11.67 8.90 -6.88
N LEU A 103 11.14 8.28 -7.94
CA LEU A 103 11.33 6.85 -8.14
C LEU A 103 12.82 6.57 -8.42
N SER A 104 13.44 5.74 -7.59
CA SER A 104 14.84 5.35 -7.68
C SER A 104 15.02 3.92 -7.19
N LEU A 105 16.15 3.29 -7.56
CA LEU A 105 16.51 1.97 -7.04
C LEU A 105 16.62 1.99 -5.51
N ASP A 106 17.24 3.03 -4.95
CA ASP A 106 17.35 3.22 -3.50
C ASP A 106 15.97 3.27 -2.81
N LEU A 107 14.98 3.95 -3.41
CA LEU A 107 13.62 3.95 -2.87
C LEU A 107 13.02 2.53 -2.88
N ILE A 108 13.18 1.80 -3.99
CA ILE A 108 12.66 0.44 -4.14
C ILE A 108 13.29 -0.50 -3.10
N LEU A 109 14.61 -0.46 -2.94
CA LEU A 109 15.34 -1.28 -1.96
C LEU A 109 14.94 -0.93 -0.52
N ARG A 110 14.76 0.35 -0.20
CA ARG A 110 14.27 0.78 1.12
C ARG A 110 12.86 0.27 1.42
N ILE A 111 11.95 0.33 0.43
CA ILE A 111 10.59 -0.22 0.58
C ILE A 111 10.68 -1.74 0.79
N GLN A 112 11.46 -2.45 -0.03
CA GLN A 112 11.62 -3.91 0.09
C GLN A 112 12.17 -4.29 1.47
N LYS A 113 13.22 -3.61 1.93
CA LYS A 113 13.81 -3.82 3.25
C LYS A 113 12.79 -3.64 4.37
N GLN A 114 11.93 -2.63 4.25
CA GLN A 114 10.91 -2.33 5.24
C GLN A 114 9.81 -3.41 5.27
N ILE A 115 9.36 -3.90 4.11
CA ILE A 115 8.34 -4.95 4.07
C ILE A 115 8.88 -6.30 4.57
N THR A 116 10.16 -6.61 4.34
CA THR A 116 10.80 -7.88 4.73
C THR A 116 11.49 -7.86 6.10
N GLU A 117 11.42 -6.75 6.84
CA GLU A 117 12.13 -6.57 8.10
C GLU A 117 11.76 -7.66 9.12
N GLY A 118 12.75 -8.45 9.55
CA GLY A 118 12.56 -9.55 10.49
C GLY A 118 11.78 -10.74 9.94
N LEU A 119 11.56 -10.81 8.62
CA LEU A 119 10.96 -11.93 7.89
C LEU A 119 11.98 -12.64 7.00
N LEU A 120 12.91 -11.89 6.40
CA LEU A 120 13.97 -12.44 5.56
C LEU A 120 15.37 -12.17 6.15
N PRO A 121 16.37 -13.00 5.80
CA PRO A 121 17.77 -12.71 6.08
C PRO A 121 18.24 -11.38 5.47
N LYS A 122 19.25 -10.77 6.07
CA LYS A 122 19.80 -9.47 5.63
C LYS A 122 20.30 -9.49 4.18
N PHE A 123 20.85 -10.61 3.71
CA PHE A 123 21.38 -10.74 2.35
C PHE A 123 20.28 -10.87 1.27
N GLU A 124 19.02 -11.10 1.68
CA GLU A 124 17.83 -11.14 0.81
C GLU A 124 16.95 -9.89 0.97
N SER A 125 17.37 -8.97 1.83
CA SER A 125 16.70 -7.69 2.06
C SER A 125 17.45 -6.56 1.35
N GLY A 126 16.74 -5.49 1.01
CA GLY A 126 17.30 -4.35 0.31
C GLY A 126 18.47 -3.77 1.09
N ASN A 127 19.60 -3.63 0.40
CA ASN A 127 20.81 -3.00 0.94
C ASN A 127 20.66 -1.48 0.95
#